data_AF-A0A961GFX3-F1
#
_entry.id   AF-A0A961GFX3-F1
#
_cell.length_a   1.000
_cell.length_b   1.000
_cell.length_c   1.000
_cell.angle_alpha   90.00
_cell.angle_beta   90.00
_cell.angle_gamma   90.00
#
_symmetry.space_group_name_H-M   'P 1'
#
loop_
_entity.id
_entity.type
_entity.pdbx_description
1 polymer ?
#
loop_
_entity_poly.entity_id
_entity_poly.type
_entity_poly.pdbx_seq_one_letter_code
_entity_poly.pdbx_strand_id
1 'polypeptide(L)'
;MSDRSKTATGQSAAEARAEYEANRVANAAARERRIAEAFPDGDPGKWVSTASIIVTVAFALVTLLGVIDPDEFIVPYFVVTVGLFTAGFLIFAWVLVGMALRSRDDLLSIAGVFFLSDSAPVRTRRTLLGLLAAQVVIAVAGAAARPFTPLAVGTLVPLFGLAVVGLWAVRYGHFEAHPNGVSR
;
A
#
# COMPACT_ATOMS: atom_id res chain seq x y z
N MET A 1 11.60 -55.26 -2.01
CA MET A 1 10.77 -54.78 -0.88
C MET A 1 11.10 -53.33 -0.55
N SER A 2 10.97 -52.39 -1.51
CA SER A 2 11.41 -50.97 -1.36
C SER A 2 10.41 -49.96 -1.97
N ASP A 3 9.22 -50.40 -2.37
CA ASP A 3 8.25 -49.55 -3.09
C ASP A 3 7.16 -48.97 -2.18
N ARG A 4 6.78 -49.71 -1.12
CA ARG A 4 5.68 -49.34 -0.21
C ARG A 4 5.97 -48.17 0.73
N SER A 5 7.24 -47.83 0.99
CA SER A 5 7.57 -46.70 1.88
C SER A 5 7.49 -45.34 1.16
N LYS A 6 7.81 -45.29 -0.14
CA LYS A 6 7.72 -44.05 -0.93
C LYS A 6 6.28 -43.63 -1.21
N THR A 7 5.37 -44.58 -1.39
CA THR A 7 3.94 -44.32 -1.63
C THR A 7 3.22 -43.74 -0.40
N ALA A 8 3.54 -44.22 0.80
CA ALA A 8 2.93 -43.73 2.04
C ALA A 8 3.33 -42.27 2.38
N THR A 9 4.61 -41.92 2.16
CA THR A 9 5.10 -40.54 2.34
C THR A 9 4.56 -39.60 1.26
N GLY A 10 4.39 -40.10 0.03
CA GLY A 10 3.80 -39.33 -1.07
C GLY A 10 2.30 -39.04 -0.89
N GLN A 11 1.53 -40.00 -0.40
CA GLN A 11 0.11 -39.81 -0.07
C GLN A 11 -0.08 -38.84 1.10
N SER A 12 0.70 -38.98 2.17
CA SER A 12 0.68 -38.04 3.29
C SER A 12 1.04 -36.60 2.89
N ALA A 13 2.00 -36.43 1.97
CA ALA A 13 2.35 -35.11 1.43
C ALA A 13 1.25 -34.54 0.52
N ALA A 14 0.55 -35.39 -0.24
CA ALA A 14 -0.57 -34.96 -1.08
C ALA A 14 -1.81 -34.57 -0.25
N GLU A 15 -2.12 -35.33 0.80
CA GLU A 15 -3.19 -35.03 1.75
C GLU A 15 -2.92 -33.74 2.52
N ALA A 16 -1.70 -33.54 3.02
CA ALA A 16 -1.31 -32.30 3.69
C ALA A 16 -1.39 -31.07 2.78
N ARG A 17 -1.08 -31.22 1.48
CA ARG A 17 -1.25 -30.13 0.48
C ARG A 17 -2.71 -29.84 0.22
N ALA A 18 -3.53 -30.88 0.07
CA ALA A 18 -4.97 -30.72 -0.13
C ALA A 18 -5.64 -30.05 1.07
N GLU A 19 -5.27 -30.43 2.30
CA GLU A 19 -5.76 -29.79 3.52
C GLU A 19 -5.29 -28.34 3.62
N TYR A 20 -4.02 -28.06 3.31
CA TYR A 20 -3.50 -26.70 3.29
C TYR A 20 -4.21 -25.82 2.24
N GLU A 21 -4.45 -26.35 1.04
CA GLU A 21 -5.17 -25.63 -0.01
C GLU A 21 -6.63 -25.38 0.38
N ALA A 22 -7.30 -26.37 0.96
CA ALA A 22 -8.66 -26.24 1.47
C ALA A 22 -8.74 -25.17 2.57
N ASN A 23 -7.82 -25.20 3.54
CA ASN A 23 -7.72 -24.19 4.59
C ASN A 23 -7.42 -22.81 4.02
N ARG A 24 -6.53 -22.70 3.03
CA ARG A 24 -6.21 -21.42 2.37
C ARG A 24 -7.42 -20.82 1.66
N VAL A 25 -8.20 -21.63 0.94
CA VAL A 25 -9.41 -21.18 0.24
C VAL A 25 -10.50 -20.80 1.24
N ALA A 26 -10.73 -21.61 2.27
CA ALA A 26 -11.70 -21.31 3.33
C ALA A 26 -11.35 -20.00 4.06
N ASN A 27 -10.08 -19.82 4.43
CA ASN A 27 -9.59 -18.60 5.06
C ASN A 27 -9.69 -17.38 4.14
N ALA A 28 -9.43 -17.54 2.83
CA ALA A 28 -9.59 -16.47 1.86
C ALA A 28 -11.07 -16.05 1.72
N ALA A 29 -12.00 -17.00 1.64
CA ALA A 29 -13.43 -16.73 1.55
C ALA A 29 -13.97 -16.07 2.83
N ALA A 30 -13.56 -16.54 4.02
CA ALA A 30 -13.93 -15.93 5.29
C ALA A 30 -13.42 -14.48 5.38
N ARG A 31 -12.19 -14.22 4.93
CA ARG A 31 -11.60 -12.89 4.87
C ARG A 31 -12.40 -11.95 3.96
N GLU A 32 -12.75 -12.43 2.77
CA GLU A 32 -13.53 -11.66 1.80
C GLU A 32 -14.92 -11.29 2.34
N ARG A 33 -15.57 -12.22 3.06
CA ARG A 33 -16.85 -11.95 3.75
C ARG A 33 -16.72 -10.86 4.81
N ARG A 34 -15.72 -10.94 5.69
CA ARG A 34 -15.48 -9.91 6.72
C ARG A 34 -15.30 -8.52 6.11
N ILE A 35 -14.50 -8.43 5.05
CA ILE A 35 -14.29 -7.16 4.34
C ILE A 35 -15.57 -6.68 3.65
N ALA A 36 -16.34 -7.57 3.03
CA ALA A 36 -17.61 -7.19 2.41
C ALA A 36 -18.64 -6.71 3.44
N GLU A 37 -18.70 -7.34 4.61
CA GLU A 37 -19.55 -6.94 5.74
C GLU A 37 -19.11 -5.58 6.33
N ALA A 38 -17.80 -5.34 6.43
CA ALA A 38 -17.26 -4.07 6.90
C ALA A 38 -17.44 -2.91 5.90
N PHE A 39 -17.61 -3.20 4.61
CA PHE A 39 -17.70 -2.21 3.53
C PHE A 39 -18.90 -2.46 2.59
N PRO A 40 -20.15 -2.33 3.09
CA PRO A 40 -21.35 -2.64 2.31
C PRO A 40 -21.55 -1.72 1.10
N ASP A 41 -21.17 -0.44 1.22
CA ASP A 41 -21.31 0.57 0.16
C ASP A 41 -20.12 0.60 -0.83
N GLY A 42 -19.15 -0.30 -0.68
CA GLY A 42 -18.01 -0.45 -1.59
C GLY A 42 -16.71 0.23 -1.13
N ASP A 43 -16.18 1.16 -1.93
CA ASP A 43 -14.83 1.73 -1.77
C ASP A 43 -14.88 3.09 -1.06
N PRO A 44 -14.86 3.13 0.30
CA PRO A 44 -14.80 4.39 1.02
C PRO A 44 -13.50 5.12 0.67
N GLY A 45 -13.58 6.43 0.51
CA GLY A 45 -12.37 7.21 0.18
C GLY A 45 -11.89 7.06 -1.26
N LYS A 46 -12.77 6.77 -2.23
CA LYS A 46 -12.47 6.83 -3.68
C LYS A 46 -11.74 8.11 -4.11
N TRP A 47 -12.01 9.24 -3.44
CA TRP A 47 -11.32 10.50 -3.67
C TRP A 47 -9.81 10.41 -3.37
N VAL A 48 -9.41 9.62 -2.36
CA VAL A 48 -8.01 9.38 -1.99
C VAL A 48 -7.28 8.68 -3.14
N SER A 49 -7.87 7.60 -3.66
CA SER A 49 -7.31 6.89 -4.81
C SER A 49 -7.24 7.79 -6.05
N THR A 50 -8.27 8.60 -6.29
CA THR A 50 -8.28 9.55 -7.43
C THR A 50 -7.19 10.60 -7.29
N ALA A 51 -7.03 11.19 -6.09
CA ALA A 51 -5.97 12.14 -5.81
C ALA A 51 -4.58 11.52 -5.99
N SER A 52 -4.36 10.29 -5.51
CA SER A 52 -3.12 9.56 -5.74
C SER A 52 -2.84 9.31 -7.21
N ILE A 53 -3.85 8.99 -8.04
CA ILE A 53 -3.67 8.83 -9.48
C ILE A 53 -3.20 10.14 -10.10
N ILE A 54 -3.88 11.25 -9.81
CA ILE A 54 -3.54 12.58 -10.34
C ILE A 54 -2.12 12.96 -9.96
N VAL A 55 -1.74 12.80 -8.68
CA VAL A 55 -0.39 13.10 -8.20
C VAL A 55 0.66 12.23 -8.88
N THR A 56 0.42 10.93 -9.02
CA THR A 56 1.36 10.02 -9.68
C THR A 56 1.53 10.35 -11.16
N VAL A 57 0.44 10.70 -11.86
CA VAL A 57 0.50 11.12 -13.26
C VAL A 57 1.26 12.44 -13.40
N ALA A 58 0.97 13.43 -12.55
CA ALA A 58 1.68 14.72 -12.55
C ALA A 58 3.18 14.53 -12.26
N PHE A 59 3.51 13.67 -11.29
CA PHE A 59 4.90 13.32 -10.97
C PHE A 59 5.59 12.62 -12.14
N ALA A 60 4.91 11.68 -12.82
CA ALA A 60 5.44 11.01 -14.01
C ALA A 60 5.74 12.02 -15.13
N LEU A 61 4.82 12.95 -15.39
CA LEU A 61 4.97 13.97 -16.43
C LEU A 61 6.13 14.91 -16.14
N VAL A 62 6.23 15.46 -14.92
CA VAL A 62 7.33 16.37 -14.59
C VAL A 62 8.68 15.65 -14.57
N THR A 63 8.70 14.37 -14.17
CA THR A 63 9.91 13.53 -14.28
C THR A 63 10.32 13.34 -15.73
N LEU A 64 9.39 13.00 -16.61
CA LEU A 64 9.66 12.79 -18.03
C LEU A 64 10.20 14.07 -18.69
N LEU A 65 9.56 15.22 -18.41
CA LEU A 65 10.00 16.51 -18.95
C LEU A 65 11.41 16.87 -18.44
N GLY A 66 11.68 16.69 -17.15
CA GLY A 66 13.01 16.91 -16.57
C GLY A 66 14.09 15.95 -17.10
N VAL A 67 13.71 14.75 -17.54
CA VAL A 67 14.63 13.81 -18.22
C VAL A 67 14.90 14.27 -19.65
N ILE A 68 13.91 14.77 -20.39
CA ILE A 68 14.08 15.18 -21.79
C ILE A 68 14.87 16.49 -21.86
N ASP A 69 14.43 17.53 -21.16
CA ASP A 69 15.01 18.87 -21.18
C ASP A 69 15.25 19.38 -19.74
N PRO A 70 16.41 19.04 -19.14
CA PRO A 70 16.70 19.45 -17.77
C PRO A 70 16.90 20.96 -17.63
N ASP A 71 17.37 21.66 -18.66
CA ASP A 71 17.70 23.08 -18.56
C ASP A 71 16.44 23.93 -18.30
N GLU A 72 15.32 23.55 -18.90
CA GLU A 72 14.02 24.22 -18.70
C GLU A 72 13.23 23.65 -17.50
N PHE A 73 13.26 22.33 -17.29
CA PHE A 73 12.31 21.67 -16.37
C PHE A 73 12.86 21.30 -14.99
N ILE A 74 14.16 21.50 -14.70
CA ILE A 74 14.74 21.08 -13.42
C ILE A 74 14.15 21.84 -12.21
N VAL A 75 13.89 23.14 -12.36
CA VAL A 75 13.31 23.96 -11.27
C VAL A 75 11.84 23.57 -11.01
N PRO A 76 10.95 23.50 -12.02
CA PRO A 76 9.60 22.97 -11.82
C PRO A 76 9.58 21.57 -11.20
N TYR A 77 10.45 20.67 -11.68
CA TYR A 77 10.61 19.33 -11.12
C TYR A 77 10.96 19.37 -9.64
N PHE A 78 11.98 20.15 -9.28
CA PHE A 78 12.42 20.28 -7.89
C PHE A 78 11.31 20.81 -6.98
N VAL A 79 10.59 21.85 -7.42
CA VAL A 79 9.46 22.42 -6.65
C VAL A 79 8.36 21.39 -6.44
N VAL A 80 7.96 20.66 -7.48
CA VAL A 80 6.92 19.62 -7.37
C VAL A 80 7.37 18.49 -6.44
N THR A 81 8.59 17.98 -6.61
CA THR A 81 9.08 16.84 -5.82
C THR A 81 9.25 17.18 -4.35
N VAL A 82 9.83 18.34 -4.03
CA VAL A 82 9.94 18.83 -2.65
C VAL A 82 8.56 19.09 -2.06
N GLY A 83 7.65 19.73 -2.81
CA GLY A 83 6.28 19.97 -2.35
C GLY A 83 5.53 18.68 -2.03
N LEU A 84 5.62 17.67 -2.89
CA LEU A 84 5.03 16.35 -2.66
C LEU A 84 5.67 15.63 -1.47
N PHE A 85 7.00 15.69 -1.33
CA PHE A 85 7.69 15.14 -0.17
C PHE A 85 7.23 15.81 1.13
N THR A 86 7.19 17.15 1.19
CA THR A 86 6.73 17.89 2.37
C THR A 86 5.28 17.57 2.70
N ALA A 87 4.39 17.56 1.71
CA ALA A 87 2.99 17.17 1.91
C ALA A 87 2.89 15.73 2.43
N GLY A 88 3.64 14.81 1.83
CA GLY A 88 3.70 13.41 2.23
C GLY A 88 4.18 13.24 3.67
N PHE A 89 5.24 13.96 4.05
CA PHE A 89 5.77 13.96 5.40
C PHE A 89 4.74 14.45 6.42
N LEU A 90 4.03 15.55 6.14
CA LEU A 90 3.00 16.08 7.04
C LEU A 90 1.80 15.12 7.17
N ILE A 91 1.35 14.53 6.06
CA ILE A 91 0.31 13.50 6.08
C ILE A 91 0.79 12.29 6.88
N PHE A 92 2.04 11.86 6.71
CA PHE A 92 2.61 10.73 7.44
C PHE A 92 2.64 11.00 8.94
N ALA A 93 3.06 12.20 9.37
CA ALA A 93 3.00 12.60 10.77
C ALA A 93 1.56 12.54 11.32
N TRP A 94 0.58 13.02 10.54
CA TRP A 94 -0.84 12.94 10.90
C TRP A 94 -1.32 11.48 11.03
N VAL A 95 -0.89 10.61 10.13
CA VAL A 95 -1.16 9.16 10.19
C VAL A 95 -0.62 8.55 11.47
N LEU A 96 0.61 8.88 11.86
CA LEU A 96 1.19 8.36 13.10
C LEU A 96 0.38 8.78 14.34
N VAL A 97 -0.05 10.04 14.40
CA VAL A 97 -0.94 10.52 15.49
C VAL A 97 -2.26 9.78 15.45
N GLY A 98 -2.89 9.64 14.28
CA GLY A 98 -4.16 8.93 14.14
C GLY A 98 -4.05 7.45 14.51
N MET A 99 -2.95 6.79 14.17
CA MET A 99 -2.65 5.42 14.61
C MET A 99 -2.51 5.34 16.13
N ALA A 100 -1.76 6.25 16.75
CA ALA A 100 -1.56 6.25 18.21
C ALA A 100 -2.85 6.49 19.00
N LEU A 101 -3.78 7.28 18.45
CA LEU A 101 -5.09 7.47 19.05
C LEU A 101 -5.96 6.23 18.88
N ARG A 102 -5.98 5.66 17.67
CA ARG A 102 -6.83 4.51 17.31
C ARG A 102 -6.32 3.19 17.90
N SER A 103 -5.03 3.06 18.18
CA SER A 103 -4.44 1.84 18.77
C SER A 103 -4.93 1.54 20.19
N ARG A 104 -5.65 2.47 20.83
CA ARG A 104 -6.31 2.25 22.13
C ARG A 104 -7.57 1.39 21.99
N ASP A 105 -8.24 1.54 20.86
CA ASP A 105 -9.55 0.94 20.61
C ASP A 105 -9.45 -0.21 19.60
N ASP A 106 -8.47 -0.19 18.70
CA ASP A 106 -8.28 -1.18 17.63
C ASP A 106 -6.89 -1.83 17.63
N LEU A 107 -6.83 -3.10 17.25
CA LEU A 107 -5.60 -3.86 17.00
C LEU A 107 -4.97 -3.47 15.66
N LEU A 108 -4.23 -2.37 15.65
CA LEU A 108 -3.51 -1.92 14.47
C LEU A 108 -2.26 -2.74 14.21
N SER A 109 -2.21 -3.41 13.04
CA SER A 109 -0.99 -4.02 12.52
C SER A 109 -0.33 -3.13 11.48
N ILE A 110 1.01 -3.13 11.43
CA ILE A 110 1.77 -2.40 10.40
C ILE A 110 1.35 -2.86 8.99
N ALA A 111 1.10 -4.16 8.83
CA ALA A 111 0.60 -4.73 7.58
C ALA A 111 -0.81 -4.22 7.21
N GLY A 112 -1.71 -4.09 8.19
CA GLY A 112 -3.03 -3.52 7.97
C GLY A 112 -2.99 -2.02 7.66
N VAL A 113 -2.05 -1.26 8.22
CA VAL A 113 -1.96 0.18 7.98
C VAL A 113 -1.23 0.51 6.66
N PHE A 114 -0.02 -0.02 6.46
CA PHE A 114 0.82 0.39 5.32
C PHE A 114 0.76 -0.57 4.13
N PHE A 115 0.21 -1.77 4.29
CA PHE A 115 -0.01 -2.72 3.19
C PHE A 115 -1.50 -3.00 2.95
N LEU A 116 -2.38 -2.34 3.71
CA LEU A 116 -3.83 -2.50 3.65
C LEU A 116 -4.27 -3.97 3.75
N SER A 117 -3.49 -4.77 4.48
CA SER A 117 -3.71 -6.20 4.60
C SER A 117 -4.84 -6.46 5.58
N ASP A 118 -5.93 -7.00 5.07
CA ASP A 118 -7.17 -7.29 5.82
C ASP A 118 -7.84 -6.07 6.47
N SER A 119 -7.49 -4.86 6.00
CA SER A 119 -8.09 -3.60 6.47
C SER A 119 -8.84 -2.84 5.38
N ALA A 120 -8.71 -3.26 4.11
CA ALA A 120 -9.27 -2.56 2.96
C ALA A 120 -9.86 -3.52 1.93
N PRO A 121 -10.83 -3.07 1.10
CA PRO A 121 -11.22 -3.76 -0.11
C PRO A 121 -10.02 -4.02 -1.04
N VAL A 122 -10.02 -5.18 -1.70
CA VAL A 122 -8.90 -5.63 -2.57
C VAL A 122 -8.61 -4.61 -3.68
N ARG A 123 -9.65 -3.96 -4.21
CA ARG A 123 -9.52 -2.94 -5.26
C ARG A 123 -8.73 -1.72 -4.77
N THR A 124 -9.10 -1.19 -3.61
CA THR A 124 -8.45 -0.01 -3.01
C THR A 124 -7.00 -0.32 -2.66
N ARG A 125 -6.77 -1.48 -2.04
CA ARG A 125 -5.42 -2.00 -1.75
C ARG A 125 -4.55 -2.07 -2.99
N ARG A 126 -5.02 -2.74 -4.05
CA ARG A 126 -4.27 -2.89 -5.30
C ARG A 126 -4.00 -1.54 -5.96
N THR A 127 -4.97 -0.63 -5.93
CA THR A 127 -4.84 0.70 -6.54
C THR A 127 -3.80 1.54 -5.81
N LEU A 128 -3.92 1.69 -4.50
CA LEU A 128 -3.00 2.54 -3.72
C LEU A 128 -1.58 1.96 -3.68
N LEU A 129 -1.43 0.64 -3.49
CA LEU A 129 -0.11 0.00 -3.52
C LEU A 129 0.49 -0.02 -4.94
N GLY A 130 -0.34 -0.19 -5.97
CA GLY A 130 0.10 -0.10 -7.36
C GLY A 130 0.62 1.30 -7.71
N LEU A 131 -0.05 2.34 -7.23
CA LEU A 131 0.40 3.73 -7.42
C LEU A 131 1.67 4.05 -6.65
N LEU A 132 1.81 3.55 -5.42
CA LEU A 132 3.05 3.66 -4.66
C LEU A 132 4.21 2.97 -5.39
N ALA A 133 3.99 1.73 -5.87
CA ALA A 133 5.00 1.01 -6.65
C ALA A 133 5.37 1.77 -7.94
N ALA A 134 4.38 2.34 -8.63
CA ALA A 134 4.63 3.18 -9.80
C ALA A 134 5.48 4.41 -9.45
N GLN A 135 5.20 5.10 -8.34
CA GLN A 135 6.01 6.24 -7.89
C GLN A 135 7.46 5.83 -7.59
N VAL A 136 7.69 4.68 -6.95
CA VAL A 136 9.03 4.15 -6.72
C VAL A 136 9.76 3.91 -8.05
N VAL A 137 9.11 3.24 -9.00
CA VAL A 137 9.70 2.95 -10.32
C VAL A 137 10.02 4.23 -11.07
N ILE A 138 9.10 5.19 -11.13
CA ILE A 138 9.29 6.49 -11.79
C ILE A 138 10.47 7.24 -11.17
N ALA A 139 10.51 7.32 -9.84
CA ALA A 139 11.56 8.06 -9.14
C ALA A 139 12.95 7.44 -9.36
N VAL A 140 13.05 6.11 -9.25
CA VAL A 140 14.31 5.38 -9.50
C VAL A 140 14.72 5.52 -10.96
N ALA A 141 13.79 5.37 -11.91
CA ALA A 141 14.08 5.51 -13.33
C ALA A 141 14.53 6.93 -13.69
N GLY A 142 13.88 7.96 -13.16
CA GLY A 142 14.26 9.37 -13.37
C GLY A 142 15.65 9.69 -12.83
N ALA A 143 15.94 9.24 -11.60
CA ALA A 143 17.26 9.41 -10.99
C ALA A 143 18.37 8.64 -11.75
N ALA A 144 18.07 7.43 -12.22
CA ALA A 144 19.02 6.60 -12.97
C ALA A 144 19.26 7.12 -14.40
N ALA A 145 18.24 7.70 -15.04
CA ALA A 145 18.37 8.27 -16.38
C ALA A 145 19.33 9.46 -16.43
N ARG A 146 19.42 10.24 -15.35
CA ARG A 146 20.37 11.35 -15.20
C ARG A 146 21.03 11.37 -13.81
N PRO A 147 22.05 10.54 -13.59
CA PRO A 147 22.74 10.45 -12.30
C PRO A 147 23.39 11.76 -11.87
N PHE A 148 23.51 11.98 -10.56
CA PHE A 148 24.14 13.18 -9.96
C PHE A 148 23.47 14.52 -10.32
N THR A 149 22.18 14.48 -10.70
CA THR A 149 21.37 15.67 -10.98
C THR A 149 20.28 15.86 -9.93
N PRO A 150 19.62 17.03 -9.87
CA PRO A 150 18.48 17.24 -8.98
C PRO A 150 17.30 16.27 -9.23
N LEU A 151 17.28 15.51 -10.33
CA LEU A 151 16.32 14.42 -10.52
C LEU A 151 16.34 13.38 -9.39
N ALA A 152 17.49 13.20 -8.72
CA ALA A 152 17.60 12.32 -7.56
C ALA A 152 16.64 12.70 -6.41
N VAL A 153 16.24 13.97 -6.30
CA VAL A 153 15.29 14.45 -5.26
C VAL A 153 13.91 13.78 -5.40
N GLY A 154 13.55 13.32 -6.60
CA GLY A 154 12.31 12.58 -6.82
C GLY A 154 12.22 11.26 -6.06
N THR A 155 13.36 10.69 -5.62
CA THR A 155 13.38 9.48 -4.78
C THR A 155 12.70 9.64 -3.42
N LEU A 156 12.42 10.89 -3.02
CA LEU A 156 11.68 11.22 -1.80
C LEU A 156 10.15 11.14 -2.00
N VAL A 157 9.65 11.29 -3.23
CA VAL A 157 8.21 11.33 -3.55
C VAL A 157 7.43 10.08 -3.13
N PRO A 158 7.97 8.84 -3.17
CA PRO A 158 7.28 7.65 -2.66
C PRO A 158 6.80 7.77 -1.21
N LEU A 159 7.38 8.65 -0.39
CA LEU A 159 6.87 8.94 0.94
C LEU A 159 5.43 9.48 0.91
N PHE A 160 5.08 10.29 -0.10
CA PHE A 160 3.71 10.76 -0.30
C PHE A 160 2.76 9.59 -0.56
N GLY A 161 3.10 8.68 -1.47
CA GLY A 161 2.29 7.49 -1.75
C GLY A 161 2.09 6.62 -0.50
N LEU A 162 3.15 6.41 0.27
CA LEU A 162 3.10 5.65 1.53
C LEU A 162 2.21 6.35 2.57
N ALA A 163 2.34 7.67 2.70
CA ALA A 163 1.54 8.46 3.62
C ALA A 163 0.05 8.40 3.26
N VAL A 164 -0.29 8.44 1.97
CA VAL A 164 -1.68 8.34 1.51
C VAL A 164 -2.27 6.94 1.76
N VAL A 165 -1.47 5.88 1.60
CA VAL A 165 -1.88 4.51 2.00
C VAL A 165 -2.24 4.48 3.48
N GLY A 166 -1.35 5.00 4.34
CA GLY A 166 -1.59 5.06 5.78
C GLY A 166 -2.79 5.95 6.15
N LEU A 167 -2.99 7.07 5.44
CA LEU A 167 -4.11 7.97 5.65
C LEU A 167 -5.44 7.29 5.37
N TRP A 168 -5.52 6.55 4.26
CA TRP A 168 -6.70 5.76 3.95
C TRP A 168 -6.97 4.73 5.05
N ALA A 169 -5.93 4.00 5.49
CA ALA A 169 -6.06 2.98 6.52
C ALA A 169 -6.56 3.55 7.85
N VAL A 170 -5.98 4.65 8.32
CA VAL A 170 -6.39 5.27 9.58
C VAL A 170 -7.82 5.79 9.49
N ARG A 171 -8.22 6.38 8.35
CA ARG A 171 -9.51 7.06 8.20
C ARG A 171 -10.67 6.11 7.92
N TYR A 172 -10.44 5.07 7.13
CA TYR A 172 -11.46 4.19 6.59
C TYR A 172 -11.19 2.71 6.83
N GLY A 173 -9.95 2.33 7.16
CA GLY A 173 -9.58 0.93 7.32
C GLY A 173 -10.35 0.25 8.45
N HIS A 174 -10.75 -0.99 8.22
CA HIS A 174 -11.37 -1.83 9.25
C HIS A 174 -10.28 -2.57 10.03
N PHE A 175 -10.40 -2.59 11.35
CA PHE A 175 -9.47 -3.30 12.23
C PHE A 175 -10.27 -3.99 13.33
N GLU A 176 -9.71 -5.07 13.86
CA GLU A 176 -10.32 -5.79 14.97
C GLU A 176 -10.30 -4.92 16.23
N ALA A 177 -11.40 -4.93 16.97
CA ALA A 177 -11.49 -4.21 18.23
C ALA A 177 -10.49 -4.77 19.25
N HIS A 178 -9.88 -3.88 20.03
CA HIS A 178 -9.00 -4.25 21.11
C HIS A 178 -9.81 -4.92 22.23
N PRO A 179 -9.37 -6.06 22.80
CA PRO A 179 -10.13 -6.78 23.83
C PRO A 179 -10.44 -5.96 25.08
N ASN A 180 -9.63 -4.92 25.35
CA ASN A 180 -9.77 -4.01 26.48
C ASN A 180 -10.32 -2.63 26.06
N GLY A 181 -10.71 -2.46 24.79
CA GLY A 181 -11.30 -1.23 24.28
C GLY A 181 -12.74 -1.07 24.77
N VAL A 182 -13.11 0.13 25.23
CA VAL A 182 -14.49 0.41 25.64
C VAL A 182 -15.31 0.52 24.36
N SER A 183 -16.22 -0.44 24.13
CA SER A 183 -17.18 -0.37 23.03
C SER A 183 -18.00 0.93 23.13
N ARG A 184 -18.04 1.70 22.04
CA ARG A 184 -18.98 2.83 21.86
C ARG A 184 -20.08 2.44 20.92
#